data_AF-A0A7V1LT75-F1
#
_entry.id   AF-A0A7V1LT75-F1
#
_cell.length_a   1.000
_cell.length_b   1.000
_cell.length_c   1.000
_cell.angle_alpha   90.00
_cell.angle_beta   90.00
_cell.angle_gamma   90.00
#
_symmetry.space_group_name_H-M   'P 1'
#
loop_
_entity.id
_entity.type
_entity.pdbx_description
1 polymer ?
#
loop_
_entity_poly.entity_id
_entity_poly.type
_entity_poly.pdbx_seq_one_letter_code
_entity_poly.pdbx_strand_id
1 'polypeptide(L)'
;MKTKHIFWGMFFISFGLIFLLNNIGKLQFGWSDIWKFWPVVFIVWGISFFSSNSIIKGFLTALTAIIVAFILFAFGKVTLGFANDNISFDGHSINVVSDSNYSKAHYFEPYKTYYKNATFNFEAGAGSFALKDTTQKLIYVTTAGVHNNYVLTQFENRNNVSVELKMKRKQSSFFNGKLKNYVDIKLNNNPVWDMNFKVGAASINFDLTLFKIENISIKMGAASL
;
A
#
# COMPACT_ATOMS: atom_id res chain seq x y z
N MET A 1 22.81 -47.51 -16.09
CA MET A 1 21.83 -46.40 -16.02
C MET A 1 22.14 -45.42 -17.14
N LYS A 2 21.16 -44.99 -17.95
CA LYS A 2 21.42 -44.07 -19.08
C LYS A 2 21.90 -42.72 -18.52
N THR A 3 23.17 -42.38 -18.74
CA THR A 3 23.87 -41.14 -18.29
C THR A 3 23.08 -39.86 -18.53
N LYS A 4 22.20 -39.86 -19.55
CA LYS A 4 21.26 -38.78 -19.85
C LYS A 4 20.38 -38.38 -18.64
N HIS A 5 19.91 -39.32 -17.82
CA HIS A 5 19.03 -38.99 -16.69
C HIS A 5 19.75 -38.32 -15.52
N ILE A 6 21.03 -38.67 -15.30
CA ILE A 6 21.86 -38.09 -14.24
C ILE A 6 22.20 -36.63 -14.55
N PHE A 7 22.54 -36.35 -15.82
CA PHE A 7 22.83 -34.99 -16.27
C PHE A 7 21.62 -34.06 -16.06
N TRP A 8 20.44 -34.48 -16.52
CA TRP A 8 19.21 -33.69 -16.38
C TRP A 8 18.79 -33.50 -14.92
N GLY A 9 18.90 -34.54 -14.09
CA GLY A 9 18.62 -34.42 -12.66
C GLY A 9 19.51 -33.39 -11.97
N MET A 10 20.82 -33.44 -12.21
CA MET A 10 21.78 -32.52 -11.61
C MET A 10 21.59 -31.08 -12.11
N PHE A 11 21.30 -30.90 -13.39
CA PHE A 11 20.99 -29.59 -13.97
C PHE A 11 19.80 -28.91 -13.29
N PHE A 12 18.68 -29.64 -13.13
CA PHE A 12 17.47 -29.08 -12.51
C PHE A 12 17.65 -28.76 -11.01
N ILE A 13 18.40 -29.60 -10.28
CA ILE A 13 18.71 -29.35 -8.86
C ILE A 13 19.55 -28.07 -8.72
N SER A 14 20.62 -27.94 -9.52
CA SER A 14 21.47 -26.74 -9.49
C SER A 14 20.70 -25.48 -9.87
N PHE A 15 19.86 -25.55 -10.89
CA PHE A 15 19.03 -24.43 -11.32
C PHE A 15 18.04 -24.00 -10.23
N GLY A 16 17.36 -24.97 -9.61
CA GLY A 16 16.43 -24.70 -8.51
C GLY A 16 17.13 -24.06 -7.29
N LEU A 17 18.30 -24.57 -6.91
CA LEU A 17 19.07 -24.04 -5.77
C LEU A 17 19.51 -22.58 -5.98
N ILE A 18 20.04 -22.24 -7.17
CA ILE A 18 20.50 -20.88 -7.48
C ILE A 18 19.33 -19.88 -7.41
N PHE A 19 18.19 -20.22 -8.00
CA PHE A 19 17.01 -19.36 -7.98
C PHE A 19 16.39 -19.23 -6.58
N LEU A 20 16.40 -20.32 -5.80
CA LEU A 20 15.90 -20.32 -4.43
C LEU A 20 16.74 -19.38 -3.53
N LEU A 21 18.07 -19.46 -3.65
CA LEU A 21 19.00 -18.57 -2.93
C LEU A 21 18.79 -17.10 -3.28
N ASN A 22 18.59 -16.77 -4.57
CA ASN A 22 18.28 -15.41 -5.00
C ASN A 22 16.94 -14.88 -4.43
N ASN A 23 15.97 -15.77 -4.23
CA ASN A 23 14.67 -15.40 -3.67
C ASN A 23 14.72 -15.18 -2.15
N ILE A 24 15.57 -15.92 -1.41
CA ILE A 24 15.69 -15.81 0.05
C ILE A 24 16.13 -14.40 0.50
N GLY A 25 17.06 -13.77 -0.22
CA GLY A 25 17.52 -12.40 0.10
C GLY A 25 16.46 -11.31 -0.04
N LYS A 26 15.29 -11.62 -0.62
CA LYS A 26 14.17 -10.69 -0.87
C LYS A 26 12.88 -11.11 -0.17
N LEU A 27 12.96 -12.01 0.81
CA LEU A 27 11.80 -12.45 1.59
C LEU A 27 11.47 -11.40 2.67
N GLN A 28 10.49 -10.56 2.39
CA GLN A 28 9.66 -10.01 3.45
C GLN A 28 8.61 -11.08 3.74
N PHE A 29 8.34 -11.41 5.02
CA PHE A 29 7.37 -12.44 5.37
C PHE A 29 5.95 -11.94 5.09
N GLY A 30 5.49 -12.08 3.85
CA GLY A 30 4.13 -11.81 3.39
C GLY A 30 3.51 -13.01 2.68
N TRP A 31 2.18 -13.11 2.71
CA TRP A 31 1.43 -14.14 1.99
C TRP A 31 1.63 -14.09 0.47
N SER A 32 2.02 -12.93 -0.06
CA SER A 32 2.42 -12.73 -1.46
C SER A 32 3.73 -13.42 -1.84
N ASP A 33 4.57 -13.74 -0.86
CA ASP A 33 5.93 -14.23 -1.09
C ASP A 33 5.99 -15.74 -1.29
N ILE A 34 4.89 -16.46 -1.09
CA ILE A 34 4.78 -17.92 -1.29
C ILE A 34 5.12 -18.33 -2.74
N TRP A 35 4.83 -17.47 -3.72
CA TRP A 35 5.18 -17.74 -5.12
C TRP A 35 6.71 -17.79 -5.37
N LYS A 36 7.51 -17.14 -4.53
CA LYS A 36 8.98 -17.15 -4.65
C LYS A 36 9.61 -18.53 -4.40
N PHE A 37 8.83 -19.49 -3.89
CA PHE A 37 9.27 -20.88 -3.68
C PHE A 37 9.08 -21.78 -4.91
N TRP A 38 8.68 -21.25 -6.07
CA TRP A 38 8.63 -22.00 -7.33
C TRP A 38 9.90 -22.81 -7.67
N PRO A 39 11.13 -22.39 -7.32
CA PRO A 39 12.34 -23.16 -7.63
C PRO A 39 12.40 -24.53 -6.92
N VAL A 40 11.62 -24.73 -5.85
CA VAL A 40 11.51 -26.04 -5.16
C VAL A 40 10.98 -27.13 -6.10
N VAL A 41 10.10 -26.78 -7.04
CA VAL A 41 9.57 -27.72 -8.03
C VAL A 41 10.71 -28.33 -8.87
N PHE A 42 11.67 -27.49 -9.28
CA PHE A 42 12.81 -27.94 -10.06
C PHE A 42 13.74 -28.86 -9.27
N ILE A 43 13.89 -28.62 -7.96
CA ILE A 43 14.68 -29.47 -7.08
C ILE A 43 14.01 -30.85 -6.93
N VAL A 44 12.72 -30.89 -6.59
CA VAL A 44 11.98 -32.15 -6.41
C VAL A 44 11.92 -32.94 -7.72
N TRP A 45 11.71 -32.25 -8.84
CA TRP A 45 11.70 -32.88 -10.16
C TRP A 45 13.07 -33.44 -10.54
N GLY A 46 14.15 -32.72 -10.26
CA GLY A 46 15.52 -33.20 -10.49
C GLY A 46 15.87 -34.45 -9.65
N ILE A 47 15.44 -34.51 -8.39
CA ILE A 47 15.64 -35.68 -7.51
C ILE A 47 14.88 -36.91 -8.06
N SER A 48 13.72 -36.71 -8.70
CA SER A 48 12.94 -37.82 -9.28
C SER A 48 13.70 -38.62 -10.36
N PHE A 49 14.63 -37.98 -11.08
CA PHE A 49 15.46 -38.62 -12.11
C PHE A 49 16.52 -39.58 -11.54
N PHE A 50 16.93 -39.39 -10.29
CA PHE A 50 17.92 -40.23 -9.61
C PHE A 50 17.34 -41.47 -8.96
N SER A 51 16.04 -41.45 -8.64
CA SER A 51 15.38 -42.63 -8.07
C SER A 51 15.30 -43.74 -9.12
N SER A 52 15.55 -44.99 -8.74
CA SER A 52 15.38 -46.18 -9.61
C SER A 52 14.14 -47.01 -9.26
N ASN A 53 13.59 -46.80 -8.06
CA ASN A 53 12.43 -47.53 -7.54
C ASN A 53 11.11 -46.88 -8.02
N SER A 54 10.23 -47.67 -8.63
CA SER A 54 8.93 -47.23 -9.17
C SER A 54 8.02 -46.62 -8.09
N ILE A 55 8.10 -47.10 -6.85
CA ILE A 55 7.30 -46.61 -5.71
C ILE A 55 7.79 -45.22 -5.28
N ILE A 56 9.11 -45.05 -5.13
CA ILE A 56 9.72 -43.78 -4.73
C ILE A 56 9.53 -42.73 -5.83
N LYS A 57 9.66 -43.12 -7.10
CA LYS A 57 9.32 -42.26 -8.24
C LYS A 57 7.88 -41.79 -8.19
N GLY A 58 6.94 -42.71 -7.97
CA GLY A 58 5.51 -42.41 -7.86
C GLY A 58 5.21 -41.39 -6.76
N PHE A 59 5.78 -41.60 -5.57
CA PHE A 59 5.63 -40.67 -4.45
C PHE A 59 6.23 -39.28 -4.76
N LEU A 60 7.45 -39.22 -5.32
CA LEU A 60 8.07 -37.94 -5.70
C LEU A 60 7.28 -37.21 -6.79
N THR A 61 6.77 -37.92 -7.80
CA THR A 61 5.94 -37.32 -8.85
C THR A 61 4.62 -36.78 -8.29
N ALA A 62 3.98 -37.51 -7.37
CA ALA A 62 2.77 -37.06 -6.70
C ALA A 62 3.03 -35.81 -5.85
N LEU A 63 4.13 -35.80 -5.10
CA LEU A 63 4.54 -34.64 -4.30
C LEU A 63 4.81 -33.41 -5.19
N THR A 64 5.48 -33.61 -6.33
CA THR A 64 5.73 -32.52 -7.29
C THR A 64 4.43 -31.96 -7.85
N ALA A 65 3.47 -32.83 -8.22
CA ALA A 65 2.17 -32.41 -8.73
C ALA A 65 1.35 -31.61 -7.70
N ILE A 66 1.39 -32.03 -6.42
CA ILE A 66 0.72 -31.31 -5.32
C ILE A 66 1.34 -29.92 -5.14
N ILE A 67 2.68 -29.83 -5.13
CA ILE A 67 3.39 -28.56 -5.00
C ILE A 67 3.04 -27.64 -6.18
N VAL A 68 3.04 -28.16 -7.41
CA VAL A 68 2.66 -27.39 -8.60
C VAL A 68 1.21 -26.93 -8.55
N ALA A 69 0.28 -27.79 -8.13
CA ALA A 69 -1.14 -27.42 -7.99
C ALA A 69 -1.33 -26.31 -6.94
N PHE A 70 -0.63 -26.40 -5.80
CA PHE A 70 -0.66 -25.38 -4.75
C PHE A 70 -0.07 -24.05 -5.24
N ILE A 71 1.02 -24.11 -6.00
CA ILE A 71 1.67 -22.95 -6.63
C ILE A 71 0.75 -22.29 -7.67
N LEU A 72 0.09 -23.06 -8.53
CA LEU A 72 -0.87 -22.55 -9.51
C LEU A 72 -2.11 -21.94 -8.84
N PHE A 73 -2.59 -22.56 -7.76
CA PHE A 73 -3.68 -22.01 -6.96
C PHE A 73 -3.29 -20.66 -6.33
N ALA A 74 -2.10 -20.58 -5.72
CA ALA A 74 -1.58 -19.34 -5.15
C ALA A 74 -1.38 -18.26 -6.23
N PHE A 75 -0.90 -18.62 -7.42
CA PHE A 75 -0.74 -17.69 -8.54
C PHE A 75 -2.06 -17.18 -9.08
N GLY A 76 -3.05 -18.05 -9.27
CA GLY A 76 -4.40 -17.66 -9.70
C GLY A 76 -5.06 -16.69 -8.72
N LYS A 77 -4.85 -16.89 -7.42
CA LYS A 77 -5.30 -15.97 -6.36
C LYS A 77 -4.62 -14.59 -6.47
N VAL A 78 -3.31 -14.54 -6.74
CA VAL A 78 -2.52 -13.30 -6.75
C VAL A 78 -2.65 -12.51 -8.05
N THR A 79 -2.59 -13.17 -9.22
CA THR A 79 -2.50 -12.46 -10.52
C THR A 79 -3.81 -12.38 -11.29
N LEU A 80 -4.76 -13.29 -11.06
CA LEU A 80 -6.04 -13.36 -11.79
C LEU A 80 -7.25 -12.92 -10.95
N GLY A 81 -7.04 -12.49 -9.69
CA GLY A 81 -8.12 -11.97 -8.86
C GLY A 81 -9.17 -12.99 -8.41
N PHE A 82 -8.92 -14.31 -8.58
CA PHE A 82 -9.83 -15.39 -8.15
C PHE A 82 -9.92 -15.58 -6.61
N ALA A 83 -9.55 -14.55 -5.84
CA ALA A 83 -9.64 -14.51 -4.38
C ALA A 83 -10.83 -13.66 -3.88
N ASN A 84 -11.75 -13.25 -4.76
CA ASN A 84 -12.97 -12.54 -4.39
C ASN A 84 -14.20 -13.45 -4.31
N ASP A 85 -14.01 -14.75 -4.08
CA ASP A 85 -15.14 -15.66 -3.90
C ASP A 85 -15.60 -15.60 -2.43
N ASN A 86 -16.72 -14.90 -2.25
CA ASN A 86 -17.55 -14.98 -1.06
C ASN A 86 -17.95 -16.44 -0.85
N ILE A 87 -17.30 -17.14 0.07
CA ILE A 87 -17.73 -18.46 0.51
C ILE A 87 -18.81 -18.24 1.57
N SER A 88 -20.07 -18.27 1.16
CA SER A 88 -21.22 -18.32 2.06
C SER A 88 -21.45 -19.76 2.52
N PHE A 89 -21.11 -20.04 3.78
CA PHE A 89 -21.57 -21.21 4.51
C PHE A 89 -22.74 -20.82 5.40
N ASP A 90 -23.78 -21.66 5.36
CA ASP A 90 -25.04 -21.64 6.07
C ASP A 90 -25.20 -20.61 7.22
N GLY A 91 -26.06 -19.62 7.00
CA GLY A 91 -26.76 -18.86 8.04
C GLY A 91 -25.97 -17.91 8.97
N HIS A 92 -24.64 -17.90 8.97
CA HIS A 92 -23.82 -16.95 9.74
C HIS A 92 -22.74 -16.32 8.87
N SER A 93 -22.98 -15.10 8.40
CA SER A 93 -21.99 -14.31 7.68
C SER A 93 -20.92 -13.80 8.66
N ILE A 94 -19.83 -14.56 8.78
CA ILE A 94 -18.58 -14.01 9.32
C ILE A 94 -18.03 -13.05 8.26
N ASN A 95 -18.32 -11.76 8.42
CA ASN A 95 -17.68 -10.70 7.64
C ASN A 95 -16.19 -10.64 8.01
N VAL A 96 -15.36 -11.45 7.37
CA VAL A 96 -13.91 -11.22 7.35
C VAL A 96 -13.65 -10.04 6.42
N VAL A 97 -13.89 -8.83 6.93
CA VAL A 97 -13.50 -7.58 6.26
C VAL A 97 -11.99 -7.50 6.30
N SER A 98 -11.33 -8.09 5.29
CA SER A 98 -9.94 -7.73 5.01
C SER A 98 -9.93 -6.27 4.54
N ASP A 99 -9.28 -5.42 5.33
CA ASP A 99 -9.20 -3.95 5.30
C ASP A 99 -8.42 -3.41 4.06
N SER A 100 -8.68 -3.97 2.87
CA SER A 100 -7.90 -3.72 1.62
C SER A 100 -7.96 -2.28 1.12
N ASN A 101 -8.94 -1.50 1.59
CA ASN A 101 -9.12 -0.11 1.18
C ASN A 101 -8.50 0.89 2.17
N TYR A 102 -7.95 0.47 3.32
CA TYR A 102 -7.26 1.39 4.23
C TYR A 102 -5.77 1.47 3.87
N SER A 103 -5.28 2.67 3.60
CA SER A 103 -3.85 2.88 3.32
C SER A 103 -3.36 4.22 3.83
N LYS A 104 -2.05 4.29 4.09
CA LYS A 104 -1.36 5.56 4.26
C LYS A 104 -0.82 6.03 2.91
N ALA A 105 -0.99 7.31 2.60
CA ALA A 105 -0.42 7.92 1.40
C ALA A 105 0.32 9.21 1.76
N HIS A 106 1.32 9.54 0.95
CA HIS A 106 2.13 10.75 1.13
C HIS A 106 2.01 11.62 -0.11
N TYR A 107 1.76 12.91 0.09
CA TYR A 107 1.70 13.93 -0.96
C TYR A 107 2.64 15.06 -0.59
N PHE A 108 3.32 15.65 -1.57
CA PHE A 108 4.22 16.76 -1.30
C PHE A 108 4.44 17.63 -2.51
N GLU A 109 4.74 18.91 -2.27
CA GLU A 109 5.23 19.84 -3.30
C GLU A 109 6.58 20.42 -2.88
N PRO A 110 7.55 20.52 -3.79
CA PRO A 110 8.85 21.11 -3.48
C PRO A 110 8.74 22.61 -3.21
N TYR A 111 9.54 23.11 -2.27
CA TYR A 111 9.64 24.55 -2.01
C TYR A 111 10.61 25.20 -3.00
N LYS A 112 10.26 26.39 -3.49
CA LYS A 112 11.15 27.24 -4.26
C LYS A 112 11.39 28.53 -3.50
N THR A 113 12.65 28.95 -3.44
CA THR A 113 13.11 30.07 -2.60
C THR A 113 12.51 31.43 -2.99
N TYR A 114 12.00 31.56 -4.21
CA TYR A 114 11.34 32.79 -4.68
C TYR A 114 9.85 32.88 -4.30
N TYR A 115 9.28 31.84 -3.67
CA TYR A 115 7.92 31.90 -3.15
C TYR A 115 7.87 32.82 -1.92
N LYS A 116 7.15 33.93 -2.06
CA LYS A 116 6.92 34.91 -0.98
C LYS A 116 5.60 34.64 -0.26
N ASN A 117 4.55 34.32 -1.01
CA ASN A 117 3.23 34.03 -0.48
C ASN A 117 2.77 32.65 -0.96
N ALA A 118 2.07 31.93 -0.09
CA ALA A 118 1.55 30.61 -0.36
C ALA A 118 0.09 30.50 0.11
N THR A 119 -0.79 30.03 -0.75
CA THR A 119 -2.19 29.75 -0.41
C THR A 119 -2.36 28.24 -0.24
N PHE A 120 -2.92 27.80 0.88
CA PHE A 120 -3.28 26.41 1.12
C PHE A 120 -4.79 26.25 1.22
N ASN A 121 -5.38 25.49 0.28
CA ASN A 121 -6.79 25.16 0.26
C ASN A 121 -6.97 23.68 0.62
N PHE A 122 -7.70 23.39 1.69
CA PHE A 122 -7.99 22.02 2.12
C PHE A 122 -9.49 21.77 2.08
N GLU A 123 -9.93 20.80 1.27
CA GLU A 123 -11.32 20.38 1.19
C GLU A 123 -11.48 18.91 1.57
N ALA A 124 -12.15 18.63 2.68
CA ALA A 124 -12.41 17.28 3.16
C ALA A 124 -13.82 17.11 3.75
N GLY A 125 -14.30 15.87 3.80
CA GLY A 125 -15.57 15.52 4.44
C GLY A 125 -15.42 15.44 5.96
N ALA A 126 -15.64 14.26 6.52
CA ALA A 126 -15.41 14.00 7.93
C ALA A 126 -13.99 13.48 8.19
N GLY A 127 -13.39 13.82 9.34
CA GLY A 127 -12.01 13.40 9.66
C GLY A 127 -11.38 14.05 10.88
N SER A 128 -10.17 13.62 11.18
CA SER A 128 -9.27 14.26 12.14
C SER A 128 -8.09 14.86 11.39
N PHE A 129 -7.88 16.16 11.53
CA PHE A 129 -6.89 16.90 10.75
C PHE A 129 -5.93 17.62 11.67
N ALA A 130 -4.63 17.42 11.45
CA ALA A 130 -3.57 18.00 12.25
C ALA A 130 -2.59 18.79 11.36
N LEU A 131 -2.08 19.88 11.91
CA LEU A 131 -1.03 20.71 11.31
C LEU A 131 -0.21 21.29 12.45
N LYS A 132 1.02 20.82 12.62
CA LYS A 132 1.88 21.24 13.75
C LYS A 132 3.35 21.39 13.36
N ASP A 133 3.81 20.49 12.51
CA ASP A 133 5.23 20.38 12.19
C ASP A 133 5.62 21.18 10.94
N THR A 134 6.89 21.58 10.90
CA THR A 134 7.50 22.21 9.72
C THR A 134 8.12 21.19 8.77
N THR A 135 8.35 21.57 7.51
CA THR A 135 9.10 20.78 6.51
C THR A 135 9.93 21.68 5.60
N GLN A 136 10.99 21.12 4.98
CA GLN A 136 11.79 21.82 3.97
C GLN A 136 11.07 21.91 2.61
N LYS A 137 10.08 21.06 2.38
CA LYS A 137 9.19 21.13 1.21
C LYS A 137 8.20 22.29 1.37
N LEU A 138 7.45 22.65 0.32
CA LEU A 138 6.41 23.67 0.44
C LEU A 138 5.30 23.15 1.37
N ILE A 139 4.89 21.92 1.08
CA ILE A 139 3.93 21.15 1.87
C ILE A 139 4.33 19.66 1.86
N TYR A 140 4.07 18.96 2.95
CA TYR A 140 4.13 17.51 3.03
C TYR A 140 2.91 17.00 3.81
N VAL A 141 2.15 16.10 3.21
CA VAL A 141 0.89 15.61 3.76
C VAL A 141 0.97 14.10 3.88
N THR A 142 0.62 13.59 5.06
CA THR A 142 0.38 12.17 5.28
C THR A 142 -1.10 11.95 5.51
N THR A 143 -1.74 11.14 4.67
CA THR A 143 -3.14 10.75 4.83
C THR A 143 -3.22 9.31 5.31
N ALA A 144 -4.20 8.99 6.14
CA ALA A 144 -4.50 7.64 6.57
C ALA A 144 -6.02 7.42 6.51
N GLY A 145 -6.46 6.61 5.55
CA GLY A 145 -7.89 6.43 5.26
C GLY A 145 -8.10 5.60 4.01
N VAL A 146 -9.21 5.87 3.31
CA VAL A 146 -9.54 5.21 2.04
C VAL A 146 -8.41 5.41 1.02
N HIS A 147 -8.01 4.32 0.37
CA HIS A 147 -6.91 4.30 -0.58
C HIS A 147 -7.11 5.32 -1.71
N ASN A 148 -6.05 6.10 -1.96
CA ASN A 148 -6.00 7.12 -3.02
C ASN A 148 -7.18 8.12 -3.02
N ASN A 149 -7.72 8.43 -1.82
CA ASN A 149 -8.89 9.29 -1.68
C ASN A 149 -8.57 10.80 -1.65
N TYR A 150 -7.30 11.18 -1.79
CA TYR A 150 -6.88 12.58 -1.83
C TYR A 150 -6.17 12.90 -3.15
N VAL A 151 -6.32 14.15 -3.60
CA VAL A 151 -5.56 14.75 -4.70
C VAL A 151 -4.89 16.00 -4.18
N LEU A 152 -3.61 16.14 -4.48
CA LEU A 152 -2.86 17.39 -4.32
C LEU A 152 -2.71 18.03 -5.70
N THR A 153 -3.12 19.28 -5.83
CA THR A 153 -2.94 20.10 -7.03
C THR A 153 -2.18 21.38 -6.65
N GLN A 154 -1.39 21.90 -7.58
CA GLN A 154 -0.68 23.16 -7.40
C GLN A 154 -0.88 24.10 -8.58
N PHE A 155 -0.89 25.39 -8.28
CA PHE A 155 -0.95 26.47 -9.25
C PHE A 155 0.06 27.54 -8.87
N GLU A 156 0.97 27.86 -9.78
CA GLU A 156 2.02 28.84 -9.55
C GLU A 156 1.75 30.10 -10.37
N ASN A 157 1.91 31.27 -9.76
CA ASN A 157 1.87 32.56 -10.43
C ASN A 157 2.99 33.45 -9.90
N ARG A 158 4.08 33.57 -10.67
CA ARG A 158 5.28 34.35 -10.35
C ARG A 158 5.89 33.95 -9.00
N ASN A 159 5.64 34.73 -7.94
CA ASN A 159 6.14 34.54 -6.58
C ASN A 159 5.08 33.97 -5.62
N ASN A 160 3.88 33.71 -6.11
CA ASN A 160 2.76 33.18 -5.35
C ASN A 160 2.51 31.73 -5.78
N VAL A 161 2.26 30.86 -4.81
CA VAL A 161 1.93 29.45 -5.06
C VAL A 161 0.65 29.10 -4.33
N SER A 162 -0.28 28.46 -5.03
CA SER A 162 -1.52 27.95 -4.46
C SER A 162 -1.48 26.43 -4.49
N VAL A 163 -1.74 25.80 -3.36
CA VAL A 163 -1.78 24.36 -3.19
C VAL A 163 -3.17 23.97 -2.72
N GLU A 164 -3.80 23.03 -3.41
CA GLU A 164 -5.11 22.51 -3.06
C GLU A 164 -5.02 21.00 -2.76
N LEU A 165 -5.46 20.61 -1.56
CA LEU A 165 -5.61 19.22 -1.16
C LEU A 165 -7.09 18.89 -1.04
N LYS A 166 -7.59 18.00 -1.90
CA LYS A 166 -9.02 17.69 -2.00
C LYS A 166 -9.31 16.20 -1.82
N MET A 167 -10.27 15.89 -0.96
CA MET A 167 -10.81 14.53 -0.80
C MET A 167 -11.74 14.20 -1.98
N LYS A 168 -11.45 13.12 -2.74
CA LYS A 168 -12.20 12.70 -3.94
C LYS A 168 -13.60 12.21 -3.59
N ARG A 169 -13.69 11.24 -2.69
CA ARG A 169 -14.94 10.62 -2.25
C ARG A 169 -15.27 11.13 -0.86
N LYS A 170 -16.41 11.80 -0.72
CA LYS A 170 -16.96 12.26 0.57
C LYS A 170 -17.60 11.14 1.39
N GLN A 171 -17.67 9.92 0.84
CA GLN A 171 -18.24 8.76 1.51
C GLN A 171 -17.31 8.30 2.63
N SER A 172 -17.86 8.29 3.84
CA SER A 172 -17.15 7.87 5.05
C SER A 172 -17.31 6.35 5.19
N SER A 173 -16.21 5.60 5.07
CA SER A 173 -16.20 4.19 5.46
C SER A 173 -16.14 4.13 6.99
N PHE A 174 -17.24 3.73 7.62
CA PHE A 174 -17.29 3.45 9.05
C PHE A 174 -16.80 2.01 9.28
N PHE A 175 -15.80 1.82 10.15
CA PHE A 175 -15.36 0.49 10.57
C PHE A 175 -15.28 0.47 12.10
N ASN A 176 -15.96 -0.50 12.74
CA ASN A 176 -16.03 -0.60 14.21
C ASN A 176 -16.53 0.67 14.92
N GLY A 177 -17.42 1.44 14.26
CA GLY A 177 -17.95 2.69 14.80
C GLY A 177 -16.95 3.86 14.83
N LYS A 178 -15.74 3.71 14.28
CA LYS A 178 -14.72 4.78 14.25
C LYS A 178 -14.46 5.26 12.82
N LEU A 179 -14.49 6.57 12.64
CA LEU A 179 -14.16 7.21 11.38
C LEU A 179 -12.64 7.18 11.16
N LYS A 180 -12.19 6.40 10.17
CA LYS A 180 -10.76 6.27 9.83
C LYS A 180 -10.38 7.25 8.70
N ASN A 181 -10.42 8.56 8.96
CA ASN A 181 -9.88 9.56 8.04
C ASN A 181 -9.01 10.56 8.79
N TYR A 182 -7.70 10.40 8.67
CA TYR A 182 -6.71 11.25 9.31
C TYR A 182 -5.81 11.92 8.29
N VAL A 183 -5.55 13.22 8.46
CA VAL A 183 -4.61 13.97 7.63
C VAL A 183 -3.66 14.74 8.55
N ASP A 184 -2.36 14.47 8.41
CA ASP A 184 -1.28 15.22 9.04
C ASP A 184 -0.58 16.09 8.00
N ILE A 185 -0.49 17.38 8.28
CA ILE A 185 0.01 18.40 7.36
C ILE A 185 1.24 19.05 7.96
N LYS A 186 2.32 19.11 7.17
CA LYS A 186 3.54 19.84 7.50
C LYS A 186 3.78 20.91 6.44
N LEU A 187 4.09 22.12 6.88
CA LEU A 187 4.29 23.27 5.98
C LEU A 187 5.70 23.85 6.06
N ASN A 188 6.09 24.58 5.03
CA ASN A 188 7.28 25.42 5.09
C ASN A 188 7.03 26.67 5.95
N ASN A 189 8.01 27.09 6.75
CA ASN A 189 7.91 28.30 7.58
C ASN A 189 8.45 29.59 6.89
N ASN A 190 9.01 29.47 5.68
CA ASN A 190 9.56 30.61 4.95
C ASN A 190 8.50 31.55 4.34
N PRO A 191 7.52 31.06 3.54
CA PRO A 191 6.53 31.93 2.89
C PRO A 191 5.47 32.41 3.88
N VAL A 192 4.77 33.47 3.50
CA VAL A 192 3.56 33.95 4.19
C VAL A 192 2.36 33.14 3.69
N TRP A 193 1.53 32.64 4.62
CA TRP A 193 0.45 31.71 4.31
C TRP A 193 -0.94 32.34 4.39
N ASP A 194 -1.73 32.08 3.36
CA ASP A 194 -3.20 32.18 3.38
C ASP A 194 -3.80 30.78 3.43
N MET A 195 -4.65 30.49 4.41
CA MET A 195 -5.16 29.13 4.63
C MET A 195 -6.69 29.08 4.58
N ASN A 196 -7.23 28.21 3.74
CA ASN A 196 -8.67 27.99 3.61
C ASN A 196 -9.01 26.50 3.85
N PHE A 197 -9.68 26.22 4.95
CA PHE A 197 -10.10 24.88 5.33
C PHE A 197 -11.62 24.76 5.18
N LYS A 198 -12.09 23.89 4.28
CA LYS A 198 -13.50 23.51 4.16
C LYS A 198 -13.65 22.05 4.55
N VAL A 199 -14.15 21.82 5.75
CA VAL A 199 -14.30 20.49 6.34
C VAL A 199 -15.76 20.23 6.73
N GLY A 200 -16.19 18.98 6.68
CA GLY A 200 -17.55 18.58 7.06
C GLY A 200 -17.70 18.39 8.58
N ALA A 201 -17.64 17.15 9.03
CA ALA A 201 -17.70 16.77 10.44
C ALA A 201 -16.30 16.38 10.94
N ALA A 202 -15.58 17.29 11.58
CA ALA A 202 -14.15 17.09 11.82
C ALA A 202 -13.66 17.50 13.21
N SER A 203 -12.57 16.86 13.62
CA SER A 203 -11.73 17.33 14.71
C SER A 203 -10.48 17.97 14.11
N ILE A 204 -10.22 19.23 14.44
CA ILE A 204 -9.06 19.98 13.96
C ILE A 204 -8.09 20.20 15.11
N ASN A 205 -6.79 20.05 14.85
CA ASN A 205 -5.73 20.42 15.79
C ASN A 205 -4.59 21.11 15.04
N PHE A 206 -4.68 22.43 14.92
CA PHE A 206 -3.70 23.25 14.21
C PHE A 206 -2.88 24.08 15.20
N ASP A 207 -1.58 23.84 15.22
CA ASP A 207 -0.59 24.70 15.87
C ASP A 207 0.11 25.51 14.78
N LEU A 208 -0.20 26.81 14.73
CA LEU A 208 0.28 27.72 13.71
C LEU A 208 1.44 28.62 14.18
N THR A 209 1.93 28.43 15.40
CA THR A 209 2.91 29.32 16.05
C THR A 209 4.23 29.43 15.28
N LEU A 210 4.60 28.41 14.51
CA LEU A 210 5.84 28.34 13.73
C LEU A 210 5.73 28.96 12.32
N PHE A 211 4.56 29.45 11.91
CA PHE A 211 4.31 29.89 10.54
C PHE A 211 3.89 31.37 10.47
N LYS A 212 4.23 32.02 9.35
CA LYS A 212 3.80 33.39 9.05
C LYS A 212 2.41 33.32 8.42
N ILE A 213 1.36 33.60 9.19
CA ILE A 213 -0.03 33.54 8.72
C ILE A 213 -0.52 34.95 8.39
N GLU A 214 -1.04 35.15 7.18
CA GLU A 214 -1.72 36.38 6.79
C GLU A 214 -3.23 36.25 6.99
N ASN A 215 -3.85 35.22 6.43
CA ASN A 215 -5.27 34.93 6.63
C ASN A 215 -5.52 33.45 6.94
N ILE A 216 -6.54 33.20 7.77
CA ILE A 216 -7.08 31.87 8.01
C ILE A 216 -8.61 31.88 7.93
N SER A 217 -9.16 30.98 7.12
CA SER A 217 -10.60 30.74 7.00
C SER A 217 -10.91 29.28 7.25
N ILE A 218 -11.78 28.99 8.21
CA ILE A 218 -12.23 27.63 8.53
C ILE A 218 -13.76 27.58 8.38
N LYS A 219 -14.24 26.77 7.45
CA LYS A 219 -15.64 26.43 7.27
C LYS A 219 -15.84 24.98 7.70
N MET A 220 -16.54 24.78 8.80
CA MET A 220 -16.83 23.45 9.35
C MET A 220 -18.33 23.25 9.59
N GLY A 221 -18.83 22.05 9.32
CA GLY A 221 -20.23 21.68 9.55
C GLY A 221 -20.50 21.32 11.01
N ALA A 222 -19.90 20.22 11.49
CA ALA A 222 -19.99 19.77 12.89
C ALA A 222 -18.57 19.61 13.44
N ALA A 223 -18.26 20.28 14.54
CA ALA A 223 -16.87 20.54 14.92
C ALA A 223 -16.56 20.21 16.38
N SER A 224 -15.34 19.71 16.59
CA SER A 224 -14.56 19.94 17.80
C SER A 224 -13.25 20.57 17.35
N LEU A 225 -12.96 21.79 17.82
CA LEU A 225 -11.75 22.53 17.50
C LEU A 225 -10.90 22.72 18.76
#